data_AF-A0AAX0ZDY1-F1
#
_entry.id   AF-A0AAX0ZDY1-F1
#
_cell.length_a   1.000
_cell.length_b   1.000
_cell.length_c   1.000
_cell.angle_alpha   90.00
_cell.angle_beta   90.00
_cell.angle_gamma   90.00
#
_symmetry.space_group_name_H-M   'P 1'
#
loop_
_entity.id
_entity.type
_entity.pdbx_description
1 polymer ?
#
loop_
_entity_poly.entity_id
_entity_poly.type
_entity_poly.pdbx_seq_one_letter_code
_entity_poly.pdbx_strand_id
1 'polypeptide(L)'
;MFLTVLTSILSIWEYYKLIGKPFFEVQWNYQVYALLFVLQLCLFILIGILTLRLFLKVYKNFEFIDKHYYSIVGVALALFIYGVLPNFISFTTISGKYVEVLNSHQMTNTLVLVMGIAMFVLSVIYEKSQKIKKENELTI
;
A
#
# COMPACT_ATOMS: atom_id res chain seq x y z
N MET A 1 0.64 -9.31 -2.84
CA MET A 1 0.92 -8.08 -3.62
C MET A 1 0.86 -8.32 -5.12
N PHE A 2 1.69 -9.18 -5.72
CA PHE A 2 1.67 -9.40 -7.18
C PHE A 2 0.30 -9.79 -7.73
N LEU A 3 -0.35 -10.78 -7.09
CA LEU A 3 -1.71 -11.20 -7.44
C LEU A 3 -2.71 -10.03 -7.38
N THR A 4 -2.61 -9.21 -6.33
CA THR A 4 -3.46 -8.04 -6.12
C THR A 4 -3.26 -6.98 -7.22
N VAL A 5 -2.02 -6.76 -7.67
CA VAL A 5 -1.74 -5.87 -8.80
C VAL A 5 -2.37 -6.42 -10.08
N LEU A 6 -2.23 -7.72 -10.34
CA LEU A 6 -2.81 -8.37 -11.51
C LEU A 6 -4.34 -8.23 -11.52
N THR A 7 -5.00 -8.50 -10.39
CA THR A 7 -6.46 -8.35 -10.27
C THR A 7 -6.89 -6.89 -10.47
N SER A 8 -6.16 -5.91 -9.93
CA SER A 8 -6.45 -4.49 -10.14
C SER A 8 -6.32 -4.06 -11.60
N ILE A 9 -5.34 -4.59 -12.34
CA ILE A 9 -5.19 -4.31 -13.77
C ILE A 9 -6.37 -4.90 -14.56
N LEU A 10 -6.80 -6.12 -14.22
CA LEU A 10 -7.98 -6.75 -14.83
C LEU A 10 -9.26 -5.96 -14.54
N SER A 11 -9.44 -5.46 -13.31
CA SER A 11 -10.56 -4.60 -12.94
C SER A 11 -10.61 -3.31 -13.75
N ILE A 12 -9.46 -2.68 -14.05
CA ILE A 12 -9.41 -1.49 -14.93
C ILE A 12 -9.86 -1.84 -16.34
N TRP A 13 -9.44 -2.99 -16.86
CA TRP A 13 -9.88 -3.46 -18.17
C TRP A 13 -11.39 -3.70 -18.23
N GLU A 14 -11.94 -4.40 -17.23
CA GLU A 14 -13.38 -4.65 -17.11
C GLU A 14 -14.18 -3.36 -16.98
N TYR A 15 -13.67 -2.38 -16.23
CA TYR A 15 -14.30 -1.07 -16.06
C TYR A 15 -14.52 -0.35 -17.39
N TYR A 16 -13.48 -0.23 -18.21
CA TYR A 16 -13.60 0.43 -19.53
C TYR A 16 -14.45 -0.38 -20.51
N LYS A 17 -14.41 -1.72 -20.43
CA LYS A 17 -15.31 -2.59 -21.19
C LYS A 17 -16.78 -2.33 -20.83
N LEU A 18 -17.07 -2.10 -19.54
CA LEU A 18 -18.43 -1.87 -19.05
C LEU A 18 -18.98 -0.50 -19.43
N ILE A 19 -18.12 0.50 -19.59
CA ILE A 19 -18.50 1.83 -20.09
C ILE A 19 -18.90 1.77 -21.57
N GLY A 20 -18.24 0.93 -22.37
CA GLY A 20 -18.62 0.66 -23.76
C GLY A 20 -18.56 1.87 -24.70
N LYS A 21 -17.91 2.97 -24.28
CA LYS A 21 -17.74 4.21 -25.05
C LYS A 21 -16.26 4.53 -25.27
N PRO A 22 -15.90 5.24 -26.35
CA PRO A 22 -14.58 5.81 -26.52
C PRO A 22 -14.21 6.71 -25.34
N PHE A 23 -12.94 6.74 -24.95
CA PHE A 23 -12.45 7.47 -23.77
C PHE A 23 -12.95 8.93 -23.72
N PHE A 24 -12.94 9.64 -24.85
CA PHE A 24 -13.33 11.05 -24.95
C PHE A 24 -14.84 11.31 -24.81
N GLU A 25 -15.67 10.28 -24.91
CA GLU A 25 -17.14 10.39 -24.78
C GLU A 25 -17.65 10.03 -23.38
N VAL A 26 -16.74 9.65 -22.48
CA VAL A 26 -17.05 9.27 -21.10
C VAL A 26 -17.23 10.54 -20.26
N GLN A 27 -18.26 10.60 -19.43
CA GLN A 27 -18.43 11.74 -18.52
C GLN A 27 -17.26 11.85 -17.55
N TRP A 28 -16.84 13.09 -17.26
CA TRP A 28 -15.68 13.40 -16.42
C TRP A 28 -15.66 12.67 -15.07
N ASN A 29 -16.82 12.53 -14.42
CA ASN A 29 -16.95 11.83 -13.14
C ASN A 29 -16.39 10.40 -13.17
N TYR A 30 -16.66 9.64 -14.24
CA TYR A 30 -16.14 8.28 -14.40
C TYR A 30 -14.64 8.26 -14.68
N GLN A 31 -14.11 9.27 -15.39
CA GLN A 31 -12.67 9.37 -15.61
C GLN A 31 -11.93 9.72 -14.32
N VAL A 32 -12.45 10.68 -13.54
CA VAL A 32 -11.89 11.08 -12.23
C VAL A 32 -11.89 9.90 -11.28
N TYR A 33 -12.96 9.11 -11.25
CA TYR A 33 -13.02 7.91 -10.43
C TYR A 33 -11.97 6.86 -10.82
N ALA A 34 -11.83 6.57 -12.12
CA ALA A 34 -10.80 5.66 -12.61
C ALA A 34 -9.38 6.17 -12.26
N LEU A 35 -9.16 7.49 -12.34
CA LEU A 35 -7.90 8.11 -11.98
C LEU A 35 -7.59 7.98 -10.49
N LEU A 36 -8.59 8.17 -9.60
CA LEU A 36 -8.44 7.93 -8.16
C LEU A 36 -8.03 6.49 -7.87
N PHE A 37 -8.66 5.52 -8.56
CA PHE A 37 -8.31 4.11 -8.41
C PHE A 37 -6.87 3.82 -8.90
N VAL A 38 -6.47 4.34 -10.05
CA VAL A 38 -5.10 4.21 -10.58
C VAL A 38 -4.08 4.85 -9.64
N LEU A 39 -4.38 6.02 -9.07
CA LEU A 39 -3.54 6.67 -8.08
C LEU A 39 -3.39 5.79 -6.83
N GLN A 40 -4.48 5.18 -6.37
CA GLN A 40 -4.47 4.23 -5.26
C GLN A 40 -3.60 2.99 -5.57
N LEU A 41 -3.65 2.49 -6.81
CA LEU A 41 -2.81 1.37 -7.28
C LEU A 41 -1.33 1.74 -7.32
N CYS A 42 -0.99 2.94 -7.80
CA CYS A 42 0.39 3.45 -7.79
C CYS A 42 0.92 3.56 -6.36
N LEU A 43 0.13 4.10 -5.42
CA LEU A 43 0.50 4.17 -4.01
C LEU A 43 0.65 2.77 -3.38
N PHE A 44 -0.25 1.84 -3.70
CA PHE A 44 -0.15 0.45 -3.24
C PHE A 44 1.18 -0.19 -3.63
N ILE A 45 1.59 -0.05 -4.90
CA ILE A 45 2.86 -0.57 -5.41
C ILE A 45 4.04 0.12 -4.72
N LEU A 46 3.99 1.45 -4.59
CA LEU A 46 5.05 2.24 -3.95
C LEU A 46 5.25 1.84 -2.48
N ILE A 47 4.17 1.74 -1.71
CA ILE A 47 4.20 1.29 -0.30
C ILE A 47 4.79 -0.12 -0.23
N GLY A 48 4.37 -1.04 -1.10
CA GLY A 48 4.91 -2.38 -1.16
C GLY A 48 6.42 -2.44 -1.38
N ILE A 49 6.92 -1.70 -2.37
CA ILE A 49 8.35 -1.62 -2.69
C ILE A 49 9.13 -1.02 -1.53
N LEU A 50 8.63 0.06 -0.92
CA LEU A 50 9.28 0.70 0.22
C LEU A 50 9.32 -0.23 1.44
N THR A 51 8.22 -0.90 1.76
CA THR A 51 8.15 -1.86 2.87
C THR A 51 9.07 -3.05 2.64
N LEU A 52 9.11 -3.62 1.42
CA LEU A 52 10.04 -4.69 1.07
C LEU A 52 11.50 -4.25 1.21
N ARG A 53 11.83 -3.05 0.71
CA ARG A 53 13.18 -2.48 0.82
C ARG A 53 13.58 -2.27 2.27
N LEU A 54 12.66 -1.78 3.11
CA LEU A 54 12.89 -1.59 4.54
C LEU A 54 13.13 -2.94 5.23
N PHE A 55 12.30 -3.93 4.94
CA PHE A 55 12.42 -5.27 5.47
C PHE A 55 13.78 -5.92 5.14
N LEU A 56 14.20 -5.85 3.87
CA LEU A 56 15.48 -6.42 3.43
C LEU A 56 16.68 -5.72 4.10
N LYS A 57 16.61 -4.40 4.30
CA LYS A 57 17.68 -3.65 4.99
C LYS A 57 17.77 -4.01 6.47
N VAL A 58 16.63 -4.02 7.17
CA VAL A 58 16.58 -4.32 8.60
C VAL A 58 16.97 -5.78 8.87
N TYR A 59 16.50 -6.72 8.06
CA TYR A 59 16.84 -8.13 8.19
C TYR A 59 18.34 -8.39 7.96
N LYS A 60 18.94 -7.77 6.94
CA LYS A 60 20.34 -8.02 6.56
C LYS A 60 21.34 -7.47 7.57
N ASN A 61 21.07 -6.30 8.13
CA ASN A 61 22.05 -5.60 8.96
C ASN A 61 21.84 -5.83 10.46
N PHE A 62 20.67 -6.34 10.89
CA PHE A 62 20.23 -6.28 12.31
C PHE A 62 20.40 -4.87 12.93
N GLU A 63 20.58 -3.84 12.10
CA GLU A 63 20.86 -2.47 12.51
C GLU A 63 19.53 -1.79 12.83
N PHE A 64 19.51 -1.16 14.00
CA PHE A 64 18.32 -0.57 14.61
C PHE A 64 17.72 0.59 13.80
N ILE A 65 16.45 0.86 14.14
CA ILE A 65 15.49 1.83 13.58
C ILE A 65 16.06 3.23 13.27
N ASP A 66 17.05 3.73 14.01
CA ASP A 66 17.56 5.10 13.86
C ASP A 66 18.17 5.39 12.49
N LYS A 67 18.84 4.41 11.86
CA LYS A 67 19.39 4.54 10.49
C LYS A 67 18.31 4.54 9.40
N HIS A 68 17.08 4.15 9.74
CA HIS A 68 15.98 3.93 8.80
C HIS A 68 14.73 4.75 9.11
N TYR A 69 14.80 5.66 10.08
CA TYR A 69 13.71 6.53 10.53
C TYR A 69 12.98 7.23 9.36
N TYR A 70 13.71 7.92 8.48
CA TYR A 70 13.10 8.61 7.33
C TYR A 70 12.39 7.68 6.35
N SER A 71 12.84 6.43 6.21
CA SER A 71 12.16 5.44 5.37
C SER A 71 10.86 4.97 6.01
N ILE A 72 10.83 4.79 7.33
CA ILE A 72 9.62 4.44 8.10
C ILE A 72 8.60 5.57 8.01
N VAL A 73 9.04 6.81 8.24
CA VAL A 73 8.18 8.00 8.10
C VAL A 73 7.62 8.13 6.69
N GLY A 74 8.45 7.90 5.66
CA GLY A 74 8.00 7.91 4.27
C GLY A 74 6.94 6.85 3.96
N VAL A 75 7.09 5.62 4.47
CA VAL A 75 6.07 4.56 4.35
C VAL A 75 4.78 4.96 5.08
N ALA A 76 4.89 5.50 6.29
CA ALA A 76 3.73 5.94 7.07
C ALA A 76 2.96 7.07 6.38
N LEU A 77 3.65 8.06 5.81
CA LEU A 77 3.03 9.15 5.06
C LEU A 77 2.32 8.63 3.81
N ALA A 78 2.95 7.72 3.06
CA ALA A 78 2.34 7.10 1.89
C ALA A 78 1.08 6.29 2.25
N LEU A 79 1.11 5.56 3.37
CA LEU A 79 -0.06 4.86 3.91
C LEU A 79 -1.18 5.81 4.31
N PHE A 80 -0.86 6.96 4.92
CA PHE A 80 -1.84 7.97 5.29
C PHE A 80 -2.55 8.53 4.05
N ILE A 81 -1.78 8.92 3.03
CA ILE A 81 -2.32 9.40 1.75
C ILE A 81 -3.19 8.31 1.10
N TYR A 82 -2.72 7.06 1.08
CA TYR A 82 -3.48 5.92 0.57
C TYR A 82 -4.82 5.74 1.31
N GLY A 83 -4.83 5.86 2.64
CA GLY A 83 -6.01 5.65 3.47
C GLY A 83 -7.10 6.73 3.33
N VAL A 84 -6.71 7.96 2.99
CA VAL A 84 -7.66 9.07 2.78
C VAL A 84 -8.26 9.06 1.37
N LEU A 85 -7.55 8.49 0.38
CA LEU A 85 -7.94 8.49 -1.03
C LEU A 85 -9.37 7.96 -1.29
N PRO A 86 -9.84 6.85 -0.66
CA PRO A 86 -11.20 6.35 -0.83
C PRO A 86 -12.30 7.34 -0.43
N ASN A 87 -12.03 8.27 0.49
CA ASN A 87 -13.01 9.26 0.91
C ASN A 87 -13.39 10.21 -0.26
N PHE A 88 -12.49 10.39 -1.23
CA PHE A 88 -12.76 11.23 -2.39
C PHE A 88 -13.71 10.59 -3.41
N ILE A 89 -13.93 9.28 -3.33
CA ILE A 89 -14.87 8.55 -4.20
C ILE A 89 -16.29 9.08 -3.99
N SER A 90 -16.65 9.46 -2.77
CA SER A 90 -17.97 10.00 -2.43
C SER A 90 -18.33 11.27 -3.22
N PHE A 91 -17.34 12.02 -3.70
CA PHE A 91 -17.55 13.23 -4.50
C PHE A 91 -17.72 12.97 -6.00
N THR A 92 -17.50 11.74 -6.48
CA THR A 92 -17.52 11.43 -7.93
C THR A 92 -18.91 11.07 -8.48
N THR A 93 -19.94 10.91 -7.63
CA THR A 93 -21.35 10.69 -8.04
C THR A 93 -21.51 9.68 -9.19
N ILE A 94 -20.89 8.50 -9.06
CA ILE A 94 -20.93 7.42 -10.06
C ILE A 94 -21.87 6.29 -9.66
N SER A 95 -22.36 5.52 -10.63
CA SER A 95 -23.26 4.39 -10.37
C SER A 95 -22.54 3.21 -9.69
N GLY A 96 -23.22 2.54 -8.75
CA GLY A 96 -22.67 1.44 -7.94
C GLY A 96 -22.07 0.29 -8.75
N LYS A 97 -22.61 -0.02 -9.94
CA LYS A 97 -22.08 -1.08 -10.82
C LYS A 97 -20.61 -0.84 -11.25
N TYR A 98 -20.18 0.42 -11.30
CA TYR A 98 -18.81 0.79 -11.62
C TYR A 98 -17.90 0.80 -10.38
N VAL A 99 -18.50 1.12 -9.22
CA VAL A 99 -17.83 1.09 -7.91
C VAL A 99 -17.44 -0.33 -7.52
N GLU A 100 -18.31 -1.30 -7.83
CA GLU A 100 -18.06 -2.72 -7.58
C GLU A 100 -16.89 -3.27 -8.38
N VAL A 101 -16.69 -2.79 -9.62
CA VAL A 101 -15.59 -3.23 -10.49
C VAL A 101 -14.26 -2.64 -10.06
N LEU A 102 -14.19 -1.33 -9.78
CA LEU A 102 -12.99 -0.66 -9.28
C LEU A 102 -12.96 -0.60 -7.75
N ASN A 103 -13.03 -1.76 -7.11
CA ASN A 103 -13.04 -1.86 -5.65
C ASN A 103 -11.62 -2.02 -5.07
N SER A 104 -11.18 -1.07 -4.24
CA SER A 104 -9.86 -1.11 -3.61
C SER A 104 -9.79 -1.92 -2.31
N HIS A 105 -10.89 -2.57 -1.89
CA HIS A 105 -10.95 -3.34 -0.65
C HIS A 105 -9.89 -4.46 -0.60
N GLN A 106 -9.70 -5.19 -1.69
CA GLN A 106 -8.68 -6.24 -1.77
C GLN A 106 -7.26 -5.69 -1.65
N MET A 107 -6.99 -4.50 -2.21
CA MET A 107 -5.71 -3.81 -2.08
C MET A 107 -5.45 -3.40 -0.62
N THR A 108 -6.46 -2.82 0.04
CA THR A 108 -6.38 -2.44 1.45
C THR A 108 -6.14 -3.65 2.35
N ASN A 109 -6.90 -4.74 2.16
CA ASN A 109 -6.69 -5.97 2.94
C ASN A 109 -5.29 -6.56 2.73
N THR A 110 -4.77 -6.50 1.49
CA THR A 110 -3.41 -6.93 1.21
C THR A 110 -2.38 -6.05 1.92
N LEU A 111 -2.55 -4.72 1.91
CA LEU A 111 -1.65 -3.80 2.63
C LEU A 111 -1.67 -4.05 4.14
N VAL A 112 -2.85 -4.22 4.73
CA VAL A 112 -2.99 -4.54 6.16
C VAL A 112 -2.22 -5.81 6.51
N LEU A 113 -2.33 -6.85 5.68
CA LEU A 113 -1.59 -8.10 5.87
C LEU A 113 -0.07 -7.89 5.77
N VAL A 114 0.40 -7.17 4.73
CA VAL A 114 1.84 -6.88 4.56
C VAL A 114 2.39 -6.06 5.73
N MET A 115 1.65 -5.04 6.18
CA MET A 115 2.05 -4.21 7.32
C MET A 115 2.04 -5.01 8.63
N GLY A 116 1.07 -5.91 8.82
CA GLY A 116 1.02 -6.83 9.96
C GLY A 116 2.24 -7.75 10.03
N ILE A 117 2.62 -8.35 8.90
CA ILE A 117 3.84 -9.18 8.80
C ILE A 117 5.09 -8.34 9.09
N ALA A 118 5.19 -7.15 8.49
CA ALA A 118 6.33 -6.26 8.70
C ALA A 118 6.49 -5.88 10.18
N MET A 119 5.39 -5.51 10.86
CA MET A 119 5.39 -5.20 12.29
C MET A 119 5.81 -6.40 13.13
N PHE A 120 5.26 -7.59 12.86
CA PHE A 120 5.62 -8.81 13.58
C PHE A 120 7.13 -9.11 13.50
N VAL A 121 7.71 -9.04 12.30
CA VAL A 121 9.14 -9.31 12.13
C VAL A 121 10.00 -8.22 12.78
N LEU A 122 9.62 -6.94 12.66
CA LEU A 122 10.32 -5.85 13.33
C LEU A 122 10.31 -6.03 14.86
N SER A 123 9.20 -6.47 15.44
CA SER A 123 9.10 -6.77 16.88
C SER A 123 10.03 -7.91 17.31
N VAL A 124 10.10 -9.00 16.54
CA VAL A 124 11.01 -10.12 16.82
C VAL A 124 12.48 -9.68 16.75
N ILE A 125 12.84 -8.89 15.73
CA ILE A 125 14.20 -8.36 15.57
C ILE A 125 14.54 -7.39 16.72
N TYR A 126 13.60 -6.52 17.09
CA TYR A 126 13.75 -5.60 18.21
C TYR A 126 14.06 -6.34 19.51
N GLU A 127 13.29 -7.38 19.84
CA GLU A 127 13.49 -8.18 21.05
C GLU A 127 14.88 -8.86 21.07
N LYS A 128 15.28 -9.47 19.95
CA LYS A 128 16.62 -10.08 19.83
C LYS A 128 17.73 -9.06 20.00
N SER A 129 17.59 -7.90 19.38
CA SER A 129 18.62 -6.85 19.43
C SER A 129 18.74 -6.23 20.84
N GLN A 130 17.63 -6.09 21.57
CA GLN A 130 17.65 -5.71 23.00
C GLN A 130 18.35 -6.75 23.89
N LYS A 131 18.18 -8.05 23.63
CA LYS A 131 18.89 -9.11 24.36
C LYS A 131 20.41 -9.02 24.16
N ILE A 132 20.86 -8.86 22.90
CA ILE A 132 22.29 -8.70 22.57
C ILE A 132 22.88 -7.45 23.24
N LYS A 133 22.14 -6.33 23.23
CA LYS A 133 22.59 -5.10 23.89
C LYS A 133 22.77 -5.28 25.39
N LYS A 134 21.83 -5.96 26.06
CA LYS A 134 21.93 -6.28 27.50
C LYS A 134 23.10 -7.22 27.80
N GLU A 135 23.33 -8.23 26.98
CA GLU A 135 24.46 -9.14 27.14
C GLU A 135 25.81 -8.39 27.01
N ASN A 136 25.96 -7.52 26.01
CA ASN A 136 27.19 -6.75 25.82
C ASN A 136 27.40 -5.66 26.88
N GLU A 137 26.35 -5.10 27.47
CA GLU A 137 26.48 -4.17 28.61
C GLU A 137 26.86 -4.88 29.93
N LEU A 138 26.66 -6.21 30.03
CA LEU A 138 27.01 -7.02 31.21
C LEU A 138 28.42 -7.61 31.17
N THR A 139 29.11 -7.56 30.01
CA THR A 139 30.48 -8.11 29.81
C THR A 139 31.59 -7.06 29.83
N ILE A 140 31.28 -5.78 30.05
CA ILE A 140 32.25 -4.68 30.23
C ILE A 140 32.32 -4.33 31.71
#